data_AF-A0A1V2MBE4-F1
#
_entry.id   AF-A0A1V2MBE4-F1
#
_cell.length_a   1.000
_cell.length_b   1.000
_cell.length_c   1.000
_cell.angle_alpha   90.00
_cell.angle_beta   90.00
_cell.angle_gamma   90.00
#
_symmetry.space_group_name_H-M   'P 1'
#
loop_
_entity.id
_entity.type
_entity.pdbx_description
1 polymer ?
#
loop_
_entity_poly.entity_id
_entity_poly.type
_entity_poly.pdbx_seq_one_letter_code
_entity_poly.pdbx_strand_id
1 'polypeptide(L)'
;MSLFKKPQLILYIKDHPIFNITKEEILDFNHLPEVIAKNPTEHSFHIWRSSRKSSESNKTAMTLLNLAFGHNLNKLVKNTKLLSLSDCYWVKYDNDQTKFASITPYLGRFWGEHLNLIHKYKEGSVPTLMTNGVLDKHWISKEYLQKPYNMNEYDSYVLCKTLGIPVSEYIIDHDRLLVKNFTDIDNYLEPANSYILYSNQGYTSVDIINDFDFGLEMIIIDTIIKNTDRHTGNFGYLININSGKKVQAPLFDFDKALNPTVSTDYMIDDLLALYRLMGSPNFIKQTILNFATKIVTNADKLNKQFVSRAKFLANKIQETA
;
A
#
# COMPACT_ATOMS: atom_id res chain seq x y z
N MET A 1 2.78 35.62 -33.73
CA MET A 1 2.45 35.82 -32.30
C MET A 1 1.56 34.68 -31.85
N SER A 2 2.09 33.70 -31.12
CA SER A 2 1.29 32.56 -30.63
C SER A 2 0.32 33.06 -29.56
N LEU A 3 -0.97 33.02 -29.90
CA LEU A 3 -2.08 33.20 -28.98
C LEU A 3 -1.94 32.20 -27.83
N PHE A 4 -1.86 32.73 -26.59
CA PHE A 4 -1.87 32.06 -25.28
C PHE A 4 -1.55 30.56 -25.28
N LYS A 5 -0.28 30.22 -25.06
CA LYS A 5 0.15 28.85 -24.77
C LYS A 5 -0.62 28.35 -23.54
N LYS A 6 -1.46 27.31 -23.71
CA LYS A 6 -2.21 26.70 -22.60
C LYS A 6 -1.20 26.24 -21.53
N PRO A 7 -1.40 26.57 -20.24
CA PRO A 7 -0.51 26.10 -19.18
C PRO A 7 -0.48 24.57 -19.18
N GLN A 8 0.72 24.01 -19.12
CA GLN A 8 0.94 22.57 -19.22
C GLN A 8 1.03 21.98 -17.82
N LEU A 9 0.18 21.00 -17.51
CA LEU A 9 0.27 20.22 -16.29
C LEU A 9 1.30 19.11 -16.47
N ILE A 10 2.26 19.03 -15.55
CA ILE A 10 3.37 18.09 -15.60
C ILE A 10 3.41 17.31 -14.28
N LEU A 11 3.63 15.99 -14.38
CA LEU A 11 3.93 15.08 -13.28
C LEU A 11 5.43 15.13 -12.96
N TYR A 12 5.74 15.22 -11.68
CA TYR A 12 7.09 15.26 -11.14
C TYR A 12 7.27 14.15 -10.11
N ILE A 13 8.51 13.67 -9.97
CA ILE A 13 9.01 13.00 -8.78
C ILE A 13 10.05 13.91 -8.11
N LYS A 14 9.84 14.28 -6.84
CA LYS A 14 10.59 15.40 -6.22
C LYS A 14 10.61 16.62 -7.17
N ASP A 15 11.77 17.23 -7.46
CA ASP A 15 11.85 18.37 -8.38
C ASP A 15 12.11 17.98 -9.84
N HIS A 16 12.03 16.69 -10.17
CA HIS A 16 12.33 16.16 -11.51
C HIS A 16 11.06 15.91 -12.34
N PRO A 17 10.88 16.56 -13.50
CA PRO A 17 9.72 16.35 -14.37
C PRO A 17 9.81 15.00 -15.10
N ILE A 18 8.75 14.19 -15.06
CA ILE A 18 8.75 12.84 -15.66
C ILE A 18 7.71 12.66 -16.76
N PHE A 19 6.56 13.36 -16.70
CA PHE A 19 5.51 13.22 -17.71
C PHE A 19 4.71 14.51 -17.90
N ASN A 20 4.63 15.00 -19.13
CA ASN A 20 3.78 16.12 -19.49
C ASN A 20 2.37 15.63 -19.80
N ILE A 21 1.48 15.72 -18.82
CA ILE A 21 0.11 15.21 -18.89
C ILE A 21 -0.69 15.92 -19.99
N THR A 22 -0.47 17.22 -20.17
CA THR A 22 -1.23 18.02 -21.16
C THR A 22 -0.85 17.72 -22.61
N LYS A 23 0.40 17.29 -22.84
CA LYS A 23 0.90 16.93 -24.17
C LYS A 23 0.99 15.43 -24.41
N GLU A 24 0.75 14.63 -23.38
CA GLU A 24 0.96 13.17 -23.41
C GLU A 24 2.40 12.80 -23.81
N GLU A 25 3.37 13.55 -23.28
CA GLU A 25 4.79 13.44 -23.62
C GLU A 25 5.60 12.96 -22.41
N ILE A 26 6.32 11.84 -22.56
CA ILE A 26 7.28 11.36 -21.55
C ILE A 26 8.48 12.29 -21.53
N LEU A 27 8.85 12.77 -20.35
CA LEU A 27 10.00 13.65 -20.13
C LEU A 27 11.19 12.86 -19.56
N ASP A 28 10.92 11.86 -18.73
CA ASP A 28 11.89 10.88 -18.26
C ASP A 28 11.19 9.56 -17.93
N PHE A 29 11.82 8.45 -18.29
CA PHE A 29 11.37 7.10 -17.94
C PHE A 29 11.76 6.72 -16.50
N ASN A 30 12.78 7.35 -15.92
CA ASN A 30 13.20 7.09 -14.56
C ASN A 30 12.09 7.44 -13.57
N HIS A 31 11.64 6.43 -12.81
CA HIS A 31 10.49 6.53 -11.91
C HIS A 31 9.18 6.94 -12.60
N LEU A 32 9.04 6.74 -13.90
CA LEU A 32 7.72 6.90 -14.52
C LEU A 32 6.81 5.80 -13.96
N PRO A 33 5.63 6.11 -13.40
CA PRO A 33 4.72 5.09 -12.94
C PRO A 33 4.42 4.10 -14.06
N GLU A 34 4.46 2.80 -13.76
CA GLU A 34 4.43 1.74 -14.78
C GLU A 34 3.18 1.82 -15.67
N VAL A 35 2.05 2.18 -15.06
CA VAL A 35 0.78 2.41 -15.78
C VAL A 35 0.89 3.58 -16.78
N ILE A 36 1.66 4.61 -16.50
CA ILE A 36 1.88 5.70 -17.47
C ILE A 36 2.90 5.25 -18.51
N ALA A 37 3.97 4.54 -18.10
CA ALA A 37 5.01 4.06 -19.00
C ALA A 37 4.46 3.15 -20.11
N LYS A 38 3.47 2.29 -19.80
CA LYS A 38 2.85 1.36 -20.75
C LYS A 38 1.93 2.04 -21.78
N ASN A 39 1.26 3.12 -21.40
CA ASN A 39 0.33 3.82 -22.29
C ASN A 39 0.29 5.33 -21.95
N PRO A 40 1.31 6.11 -22.34
CA PRO A 40 1.59 7.45 -21.81
C PRO A 40 0.58 8.50 -22.28
N THR A 41 -0.60 8.46 -21.67
CA THR A 41 -1.77 9.27 -22.01
C THR A 41 -2.30 9.97 -20.78
N GLU A 42 -3.08 11.04 -20.96
CA GLU A 42 -3.82 11.69 -19.88
C GLU A 42 -4.75 10.66 -19.20
N HIS A 43 -5.31 9.72 -19.96
CA HIS A 43 -6.14 8.64 -19.41
C HIS A 43 -5.39 7.74 -18.44
N SER A 44 -4.18 7.28 -18.81
CA SER A 44 -3.33 6.48 -17.90
C SER A 44 -2.95 7.22 -16.62
N PHE A 45 -2.72 8.53 -16.72
CA PHE A 45 -2.50 9.39 -15.56
C PHE A 45 -3.74 9.45 -14.66
N HIS A 46 -4.95 9.52 -15.22
CA HIS A 46 -6.18 9.49 -14.43
C HIS A 46 -6.39 8.15 -13.72
N ILE A 47 -6.05 7.02 -14.36
CA ILE A 47 -6.06 5.69 -13.73
C ILE A 47 -5.08 5.65 -12.55
N TRP A 48 -3.82 6.03 -12.79
CA TRP A 48 -2.78 6.10 -11.75
C TRP A 48 -3.17 7.00 -10.58
N ARG A 49 -3.70 8.18 -10.88
CA ARG A 49 -4.18 9.11 -9.87
C ARG A 49 -5.31 8.51 -9.04
N SER A 50 -6.24 7.80 -9.69
CA SER A 50 -7.41 7.23 -9.02
C SER A 50 -7.03 6.08 -8.10
N SER A 51 -6.01 5.28 -8.45
CA SER A 51 -5.51 4.20 -7.59
C SER A 51 -4.88 4.70 -6.28
N ARG A 52 -4.41 5.96 -6.26
CA ARG A 52 -3.85 6.63 -5.07
C ARG A 52 -4.92 7.30 -4.20
N LYS A 53 -6.10 7.58 -4.76
CA LYS A 53 -7.17 8.33 -4.07
C LYS A 53 -7.84 7.46 -3.01
N SER A 54 -8.26 8.09 -1.93
CA SER A 54 -9.11 7.46 -0.92
C SER A 54 -10.47 7.10 -1.48
N SER A 55 -10.96 5.91 -1.10
CA SER A 55 -12.29 5.42 -1.48
C SER A 55 -13.40 6.35 -1.00
N GLU A 56 -14.54 6.34 -1.69
CA GLU A 56 -15.77 7.04 -1.30
C GLU A 56 -16.34 6.52 0.05
N SER A 57 -15.98 5.29 0.44
CA SER A 57 -16.31 4.73 1.74
C SER A 57 -15.52 5.35 2.91
N ASN A 58 -14.42 6.05 2.64
CA ASN A 58 -13.62 6.73 3.65
C ASN A 58 -14.30 8.05 4.06
N LYS A 59 -15.11 7.99 5.12
CA LYS A 59 -15.92 9.12 5.59
C LYS A 59 -15.08 10.33 5.99
N THR A 60 -13.90 10.10 6.58
CA THR A 60 -12.98 11.16 6.98
C THR A 60 -12.45 11.90 5.75
N ALA A 61 -12.00 11.17 4.72
CA ALA A 61 -11.57 11.74 3.45
C ALA A 61 -12.70 12.50 2.74
N MET A 62 -13.91 11.93 2.69
CA MET A 62 -15.05 12.57 2.02
C MET A 62 -15.49 13.86 2.73
N THR A 63 -15.52 13.85 4.06
CA THR A 63 -15.83 15.06 4.85
C THR A 63 -14.81 16.15 4.59
N LEU A 64 -13.52 15.81 4.59
CA LEU A 64 -12.45 16.74 4.27
C LEU A 64 -12.57 17.29 2.84
N LEU A 65 -12.81 16.43 1.85
CA LEU A 65 -12.97 16.81 0.45
C LEU A 65 -14.09 17.85 0.30
N ASN A 66 -15.22 17.62 0.97
CA ASN A 66 -16.41 18.47 0.89
C ASN A 66 -16.16 19.83 1.54
N LEU A 67 -15.59 19.85 2.75
CA LEU A 67 -15.34 21.10 3.48
C LEU A 67 -14.25 21.96 2.85
N ALA A 68 -13.17 21.36 2.35
CA ALA A 68 -12.03 22.10 1.82
C ALA A 68 -12.16 22.44 0.32
N PHE A 69 -12.70 21.52 -0.47
CA PHE A 69 -12.60 21.59 -1.94
C PHE A 69 -13.94 21.57 -2.69
N GLY A 70 -15.04 21.17 -2.05
CA GLY A 70 -16.39 21.26 -2.63
C GLY A 70 -16.56 20.48 -3.95
N HIS A 71 -16.13 19.21 -3.98
CA HIS A 71 -16.09 18.33 -5.18
C HIS A 71 -15.42 18.93 -6.44
N ASN A 72 -14.70 20.06 -6.33
CA ASN A 72 -14.05 20.71 -7.46
C ASN A 72 -12.65 20.12 -7.69
N LEU A 73 -12.53 19.32 -8.75
CA LEU A 73 -11.30 18.61 -9.10
C LEU A 73 -10.12 19.55 -9.38
N ASN A 74 -10.36 20.66 -10.08
CA ASN A 74 -9.33 21.64 -10.39
C ASN A 74 -8.83 22.33 -9.12
N LYS A 75 -9.75 22.65 -8.19
CA LYS A 75 -9.40 23.20 -6.89
C LYS A 75 -8.59 22.18 -6.08
N LEU A 76 -8.98 20.91 -6.05
CA LEU A 76 -8.24 19.84 -5.39
C LEU A 76 -6.81 19.75 -5.94
N VAL A 77 -6.65 19.54 -7.26
CA VAL A 77 -5.34 19.40 -7.91
C VAL A 77 -4.47 20.63 -7.68
N LYS A 78 -5.04 21.85 -7.84
CA LYS A 78 -4.28 23.09 -7.68
C LYS A 78 -3.76 23.28 -6.25
N ASN A 79 -4.55 22.93 -5.24
CA ASN A 79 -4.21 23.18 -3.83
C ASN A 79 -3.43 22.03 -3.19
N THR A 80 -3.70 20.78 -3.58
CA THR A 80 -3.01 19.60 -3.01
C THR A 80 -1.88 19.08 -3.88
N LYS A 81 -1.79 19.49 -5.14
CA LYS A 81 -0.77 18.98 -6.08
C LYS A 81 -0.72 17.45 -6.17
N LEU A 82 -1.75 16.76 -5.67
CA LEU A 82 -1.83 15.29 -5.53
C LEU A 82 -0.66 14.65 -4.75
N LEU A 83 -0.03 15.36 -3.82
CA LEU A 83 0.96 14.75 -2.92
C LEU A 83 0.29 13.76 -1.95
N SER A 84 1.04 12.74 -1.56
CA SER A 84 0.62 11.69 -0.62
C SER A 84 1.68 11.50 0.47
N LEU A 85 1.43 10.54 1.36
CA LEU A 85 2.41 10.00 2.31
C LEU A 85 2.75 8.53 1.99
N SER A 86 2.58 8.14 0.73
CA SER A 86 2.99 6.83 0.20
C SER A 86 4.04 6.97 -0.90
N ASP A 87 4.19 8.17 -1.47
CA ASP A 87 5.08 8.44 -2.59
C ASP A 87 5.51 9.91 -2.68
N CYS A 88 6.49 10.18 -3.55
CA CYS A 88 7.04 11.51 -3.80
C CYS A 88 6.56 12.14 -5.12
N TYR A 89 5.46 11.66 -5.68
CA TYR A 89 4.90 12.19 -6.92
C TYR A 89 3.95 13.34 -6.67
N TRP A 90 3.99 14.33 -7.57
CA TRP A 90 3.07 15.47 -7.54
C TRP A 90 2.97 16.14 -8.90
N VAL A 91 1.95 16.97 -9.05
CA VAL A 91 1.70 17.69 -10.29
C VAL A 91 1.83 19.19 -10.10
N LYS A 92 2.43 19.86 -11.08
CA LYS A 92 2.43 21.32 -11.14
C LYS A 92 2.39 21.81 -12.59
N TYR A 93 1.97 23.06 -12.75
CA TYR A 93 2.00 23.70 -14.07
C TYR A 93 3.43 24.12 -14.42
N ASP A 94 3.73 24.20 -15.71
CA ASP A 94 5.04 24.59 -16.24
C ASP A 94 5.55 25.96 -15.76
N ASN A 95 4.64 26.88 -15.42
CA ASN A 95 4.98 28.18 -14.84
C ASN A 95 5.17 28.18 -13.30
N ASP A 96 4.93 27.06 -12.63
CA ASP A 96 4.99 26.94 -11.17
C ASP A 96 6.42 26.62 -10.68
N GLN A 97 7.02 27.60 -9.99
CA GLN A 97 8.40 27.50 -9.47
C GLN A 97 8.50 26.84 -8.09
N THR A 98 7.39 26.38 -7.52
CA THR A 98 7.37 25.66 -6.23
C THR A 98 8.33 24.48 -6.27
N LYS A 99 9.01 24.24 -5.15
CA LYS A 99 9.92 23.11 -4.94
C LYS A 99 9.28 22.05 -4.06
N PHE A 100 9.54 20.78 -4.34
CA PHE A 100 8.96 19.67 -3.59
C PHE A 100 9.20 19.83 -2.08
N ALA A 101 10.44 20.14 -1.68
CA ALA A 101 10.81 20.28 -0.27
C ALA A 101 10.04 21.38 0.47
N SER A 102 9.53 22.40 -0.24
CA SER A 102 8.78 23.51 0.36
C SER A 102 7.33 23.17 0.70
N ILE A 103 6.78 22.12 0.08
CA ILE A 103 5.38 21.75 0.24
C ILE A 103 5.17 20.32 0.70
N THR A 104 6.13 19.40 0.55
CA THR A 104 5.90 17.97 0.82
C THR A 104 5.43 17.68 2.25
N PRO A 105 4.43 16.79 2.45
CA PRO A 105 3.97 16.40 3.79
C PRO A 105 5.02 15.62 4.60
N TYR A 106 6.11 15.16 3.97
CA TYR A 106 7.23 14.53 4.69
C TYR A 106 8.12 15.53 5.48
N LEU A 107 8.17 16.80 5.05
CA LEU A 107 9.03 17.83 5.64
C LEU A 107 8.26 18.98 6.29
N GLY A 108 7.08 19.32 5.77
CA GLY A 108 6.24 20.40 6.28
C GLY A 108 5.24 19.95 7.33
N ARG A 109 4.50 20.92 7.88
CA ARG A 109 3.31 20.64 8.69
C ARG A 109 2.20 20.14 7.77
N PHE A 110 1.36 19.28 8.34
CA PHE A 110 0.16 18.73 7.72
C PHE A 110 -0.72 19.84 7.10
N TRP A 111 -1.06 19.71 5.81
CA TRP A 111 -1.51 20.82 4.95
C TRP A 111 -2.87 21.46 5.25
N GLY A 112 -3.50 21.13 6.38
CA GLY A 112 -4.78 21.71 6.79
C GLY A 112 -4.67 22.87 7.76
N GLU A 113 -3.49 23.22 8.28
CA GLU A 113 -3.33 24.42 9.13
C GLU A 113 -3.75 25.71 8.41
N HIS A 114 -3.58 25.74 7.08
CA HIS A 114 -3.98 26.87 6.23
C HIS A 114 -5.45 26.80 5.79
N LEU A 115 -6.13 25.69 6.05
CA LEU A 115 -7.55 25.53 5.76
C LEU A 115 -8.32 25.92 7.03
N ASN A 116 -9.21 26.90 6.93
CA ASN A 116 -10.05 27.32 8.06
C ASN A 116 -11.14 26.28 8.35
N LEU A 117 -10.73 25.09 8.82
CA LEU A 117 -11.56 23.91 9.03
C LEU A 117 -11.85 23.69 10.52
N ILE A 118 -12.83 22.84 10.79
CA ILE A 118 -13.10 22.27 12.12
C ILE A 118 -11.84 21.63 12.72
N HIS A 119 -11.71 21.68 14.06
CA HIS A 119 -10.50 21.31 14.83
C HIS A 119 -9.89 19.97 14.41
N LYS A 120 -10.70 18.95 14.12
CA LYS A 120 -10.25 17.61 13.67
C LYS A 120 -9.36 17.65 12.41
N TYR A 121 -9.49 18.67 11.57
CA TYR A 121 -8.73 18.83 10.33
C TYR A 121 -7.72 19.99 10.37
N LYS A 122 -7.69 20.77 11.47
CA LYS A 122 -6.74 21.89 11.64
C LYS A 122 -5.30 21.40 11.73
N GLU A 123 -5.09 20.22 12.30
CA GLU A 123 -3.78 19.55 12.35
C GLU A 123 -3.45 18.80 11.05
N GLY A 124 -4.28 18.95 10.01
CA GLY A 124 -3.86 18.91 8.62
C GLY A 124 -3.82 17.59 7.86
N SER A 125 -4.79 16.71 8.10
CA SER A 125 -4.93 15.40 7.44
C SER A 125 -5.15 15.41 5.91
N VAL A 126 -4.75 16.42 5.13
CA VAL A 126 -4.95 16.48 3.66
C VAL A 126 -4.37 15.30 2.86
N PRO A 127 -3.20 14.74 3.22
CA PRO A 127 -2.71 13.51 2.58
C PRO A 127 -3.71 12.33 2.67
N THR A 128 -4.67 12.37 3.61
CA THR A 128 -5.79 11.44 3.71
C THR A 128 -6.68 11.42 2.47
N LEU A 129 -6.61 12.40 1.57
CA LEU A 129 -7.33 12.35 0.28
C LEU A 129 -6.63 11.44 -0.75
N MET A 130 -5.34 11.20 -0.53
CA MET A 130 -4.45 10.39 -1.38
C MET A 130 -3.99 9.15 -0.60
N THR A 131 -4.90 8.48 0.11
CA THR A 131 -4.63 7.27 0.88
C THR A 131 -5.60 6.17 0.44
N ASN A 132 -5.11 5.29 -0.44
CA ASN A 132 -5.90 4.22 -1.06
C ASN A 132 -6.57 3.26 -0.05
N GLY A 133 -7.49 2.42 -0.54
CA GLY A 133 -8.20 1.41 0.25
C GLY A 133 -9.57 1.86 0.75
N VAL A 134 -10.36 0.90 1.26
CA VAL A 134 -11.80 1.08 1.54
C VAL A 134 -12.11 1.48 2.99
N LEU A 135 -11.17 1.31 3.91
CA LEU A 135 -11.37 1.64 5.33
C LEU A 135 -11.42 3.16 5.57
N ASP A 136 -12.15 3.57 6.61
CA ASP A 136 -12.14 4.94 7.13
C ASP A 136 -10.84 5.19 7.93
N LYS A 137 -9.74 5.36 7.19
CA LYS A 137 -8.38 5.60 7.71
C LYS A 137 -7.88 6.99 7.35
N HIS A 138 -7.06 7.57 8.20
CA HIS A 138 -6.54 8.92 7.98
C HIS A 138 -5.19 9.16 8.66
N TRP A 139 -4.39 10.02 8.06
CA TRP A 139 -3.11 10.42 8.64
C TRP A 139 -3.33 11.37 9.80
N ILE A 140 -2.72 11.05 10.94
CA ILE A 140 -2.69 11.91 12.14
C ILE A 140 -1.31 12.55 12.33
N SER A 141 -0.29 12.01 11.69
CA SER A 141 1.07 12.53 11.59
C SER A 141 1.75 11.90 10.37
N LYS A 142 2.99 12.26 10.04
CA LYS A 142 3.67 11.72 8.84
C LYS A 142 4.18 10.31 9.13
N GLU A 143 4.32 10.04 10.41
CA GLU A 143 4.72 8.79 11.02
C GLU A 143 3.54 7.84 11.17
N TYR A 144 2.29 8.31 11.35
CA TYR A 144 1.18 7.43 11.74
C TYR A 144 -0.11 7.63 10.93
N LEU A 145 -0.56 6.52 10.35
CA LEU A 145 -1.87 6.35 9.76
C LEU A 145 -2.80 5.69 10.78
N GLN A 146 -3.87 6.37 11.15
CA GLN A 146 -4.90 5.82 12.04
C GLN A 146 -5.91 5.00 11.23
N LYS A 147 -6.13 3.75 11.63
CA LYS A 147 -7.19 2.85 11.15
C LYS A 147 -8.22 2.62 12.27
N PRO A 148 -9.44 2.14 11.94
CA PRO A 148 -10.35 1.59 12.94
C PRO A 148 -9.65 0.48 13.74
N TYR A 149 -10.02 0.32 15.01
CA TYR A 149 -9.52 -0.76 15.85
C TYR A 149 -9.73 -2.13 15.20
N ASN A 150 -8.67 -2.93 15.12
CA ASN A 150 -8.72 -4.29 14.62
C ASN A 150 -7.63 -5.14 15.30
N MET A 151 -8.03 -5.95 16.27
CA MET A 151 -7.09 -6.82 17.00
C MET A 151 -6.49 -7.91 16.10
N ASN A 152 -7.24 -8.45 15.13
CA ASN A 152 -6.70 -9.49 14.24
C ASN A 152 -5.58 -8.95 13.34
N GLU A 153 -5.68 -7.68 12.91
CA GLU A 153 -4.63 -7.02 12.16
C GLU A 153 -3.39 -6.78 13.02
N TYR A 154 -3.56 -6.35 14.27
CA TYR A 154 -2.46 -6.22 15.23
C TYR A 154 -1.79 -7.57 15.54
N ASP A 155 -2.58 -8.62 15.77
CA ASP A 155 -2.07 -9.97 16.00
C ASP A 155 -1.27 -10.49 14.80
N SER A 156 -1.68 -10.11 13.57
CA SER A 156 -0.96 -10.45 12.33
C SER A 156 0.39 -9.76 12.26
N TYR A 157 0.48 -8.50 12.71
CA TYR A 157 1.75 -7.81 12.92
C TYR A 157 2.65 -8.56 13.94
N VAL A 158 2.10 -8.94 15.10
CA VAL A 158 2.86 -9.70 16.13
C VAL A 158 3.36 -11.04 15.58
N LEU A 159 2.54 -11.73 14.78
CA LEU A 159 2.93 -12.95 14.10
C LEU A 159 4.13 -12.72 13.14
N CYS A 160 4.05 -11.70 12.28
CA CYS A 160 5.14 -11.39 11.34
C CYS A 160 6.45 -11.09 12.09
N LYS A 161 6.38 -10.28 13.17
CA LYS A 161 7.53 -10.00 14.05
C LYS A 161 8.12 -11.27 14.66
N THR A 162 7.27 -12.20 15.09
CA THR A 162 7.69 -13.49 15.66
C THR A 162 8.38 -14.38 14.63
N LEU A 163 7.93 -14.33 13.38
CA LEU A 163 8.51 -15.12 12.28
C LEU A 163 9.81 -14.50 11.73
N GLY A 164 10.05 -13.21 11.99
CA GLY A 164 11.18 -12.46 11.47
C GLY A 164 10.93 -11.90 10.07
N ILE A 165 9.66 -11.74 9.67
CA ILE A 165 9.28 -11.23 8.36
C ILE A 165 9.09 -9.71 8.42
N PRO A 166 9.66 -8.94 7.47
CA PRO A 166 9.46 -7.50 7.42
C PRO A 166 7.96 -7.14 7.37
N VAL A 167 7.54 -6.29 8.30
CA VAL A 167 6.15 -5.84 8.45
C VAL A 167 6.14 -4.40 8.92
N SER A 168 5.15 -3.61 8.47
CA SER A 168 4.92 -2.28 9.03
C SER A 168 4.69 -2.36 10.55
N GLU A 169 5.04 -1.32 11.29
CA GLU A 169 4.87 -1.29 12.74
C GLU A 169 3.43 -0.91 13.10
N TYR A 170 2.81 -1.66 14.00
CA TYR A 170 1.45 -1.43 14.47
C TYR A 170 1.43 -1.15 15.97
N ILE A 171 0.58 -0.21 16.38
CA ILE A 171 0.37 0.16 17.78
C ILE A 171 -1.13 0.16 18.06
N ILE A 172 -1.54 -0.52 19.12
CA ILE A 172 -2.88 -0.35 19.69
C ILE A 172 -2.86 0.85 20.62
N ASP A 173 -3.69 1.84 20.32
CA ASP A 173 -3.87 3.03 21.15
C ASP A 173 -5.36 3.17 21.49
N HIS A 174 -5.72 2.80 22.72
CA HIS A 174 -7.11 2.73 23.19
C HIS A 174 -8.01 1.95 22.20
N ASP A 175 -9.00 2.63 21.60
CA ASP A 175 -9.95 2.06 20.65
C ASP A 175 -9.53 2.31 19.18
N ARG A 176 -8.22 2.38 18.90
CA ARG A 176 -7.68 2.68 17.56
C ARG A 176 -6.45 1.84 17.25
N LEU A 177 -6.20 1.67 15.96
CA LEU A 177 -5.01 1.02 15.43
C LEU A 177 -4.17 2.05 14.69
N LEU A 178 -2.92 2.24 15.11
CA LEU A 178 -1.97 3.11 14.43
C LEU A 178 -0.99 2.27 13.63
N VAL A 179 -0.82 2.61 12.36
CA VAL A 179 0.15 1.99 11.46
C VAL A 179 1.25 3.00 11.17
N LYS A 180 2.49 2.60 11.42
CA LYS A 180 3.65 3.46 11.16
C LYS A 180 3.90 3.55 9.65
N ASN A 181 4.23 4.75 9.18
CA ASN A 181 4.64 4.94 7.81
C ASN A 181 6.01 4.30 7.56
N PHE A 182 6.11 3.51 6.51
CA PHE A 182 7.35 2.88 6.06
C PHE A 182 7.92 3.53 4.79
N THR A 183 7.29 4.61 4.31
CA THR A 183 7.78 5.45 3.21
C THR A 183 8.33 6.75 3.77
N ASP A 184 9.18 7.42 2.99
CA ASP A 184 9.80 8.68 3.36
C ASP A 184 10.14 9.52 2.12
N ILE A 185 10.89 10.61 2.32
CA ILE A 185 11.31 11.50 1.24
C ILE A 185 12.24 10.85 0.22
N ASP A 186 12.89 9.74 0.55
CA ASP A 186 13.83 9.04 -0.32
C ASP A 186 13.29 7.72 -0.85
N ASN A 187 12.22 7.18 -0.26
CA ASN A 187 11.69 5.86 -0.54
C ASN A 187 10.17 5.88 -0.70
N TYR A 188 9.65 5.52 -1.87
CA TYR A 188 8.21 5.44 -2.15
C TYR A 188 7.72 4.00 -2.34
N LEU A 189 6.44 3.78 -2.06
CA LEU A 189 5.76 2.52 -2.32
C LEU A 189 5.28 2.47 -3.78
N GLU A 190 5.72 1.46 -4.51
CA GLU A 190 5.14 1.04 -5.79
C GLU A 190 4.36 -0.27 -5.56
N PRO A 191 3.02 -0.24 -5.50
CA PRO A 191 2.25 -1.46 -5.25
C PRO A 191 2.29 -2.39 -6.47
N ALA A 192 2.14 -3.69 -6.23
CA ALA A 192 2.24 -4.71 -7.28
C ALA A 192 1.20 -4.50 -8.40
N ASN A 193 0.03 -3.93 -8.08
CA ASN A 193 -1.02 -3.64 -9.05
C ASN A 193 -0.54 -2.72 -10.17
N SER A 194 0.41 -1.81 -9.92
CA SER A 194 0.99 -0.94 -10.95
C SER A 194 1.56 -1.70 -12.14
N TYR A 195 2.13 -2.89 -11.90
CA TYR A 195 2.73 -3.72 -12.94
C TYR A 195 1.70 -4.47 -13.78
N ILE A 196 0.49 -4.66 -13.28
CA ILE A 196 -0.54 -5.49 -13.91
C ILE A 196 -1.80 -4.71 -14.32
N LEU A 197 -1.83 -3.39 -14.17
CA LEU A 197 -3.01 -2.55 -14.49
C LEU A 197 -3.50 -2.69 -15.94
N TYR A 198 -2.66 -3.13 -16.88
CA TYR A 198 -3.02 -3.41 -18.27
C TYR A 198 -2.95 -4.89 -18.66
N SER A 199 -2.57 -5.78 -17.74
CA SER A 199 -2.61 -7.20 -18.03
C SER A 199 -3.98 -7.75 -17.67
N ASN A 200 -4.56 -8.55 -18.56
CA ASN A 200 -5.71 -9.39 -18.24
C ASN A 200 -5.34 -10.55 -17.28
N GLN A 201 -4.08 -10.60 -16.85
CA GLN A 201 -3.52 -11.60 -15.94
C GLN A 201 -3.03 -10.89 -14.68
N GLY A 202 -3.52 -11.34 -13.52
CA GLY A 202 -2.98 -10.91 -12.22
C GLY A 202 -1.71 -11.67 -11.87
N TYR A 203 -1.16 -11.39 -10.69
CA TYR A 203 -0.10 -12.21 -10.11
C TYR A 203 -0.66 -13.58 -9.72
N THR A 204 -0.07 -14.65 -10.24
CA THR A 204 -0.26 -15.99 -9.67
C THR A 204 0.58 -16.15 -8.41
N SER A 205 0.28 -17.17 -7.60
CA SER A 205 1.12 -17.50 -6.43
C SER A 205 2.56 -17.83 -6.82
N VAL A 206 2.79 -18.38 -8.02
CA VAL A 206 4.14 -18.69 -8.53
C VAL A 206 4.88 -17.39 -8.88
N ASP A 207 4.20 -16.44 -9.52
CA ASP A 207 4.79 -15.11 -9.79
C ASP A 207 5.17 -14.41 -8.48
N ILE A 208 4.30 -14.49 -7.46
CA ILE A 208 4.58 -13.92 -6.14
C ILE A 208 5.83 -14.55 -5.51
N ILE A 209 5.97 -15.88 -5.56
CA ILE A 209 7.14 -16.59 -5.01
C ILE A 209 8.43 -16.20 -5.73
N ASN A 210 8.37 -15.96 -7.05
CA ASN A 210 9.56 -15.66 -7.85
C ASN A 210 9.98 -14.19 -7.79
N ASP A 211 9.02 -13.27 -7.75
CA ASP A 211 9.29 -11.84 -7.91
C ASP A 211 9.56 -11.12 -6.57
N PHE A 212 9.14 -11.71 -5.44
CA PHE A 212 9.17 -11.06 -4.14
C PHE A 212 10.06 -11.81 -3.14
N ASP A 213 11.00 -11.10 -2.52
CA ASP A 213 12.00 -11.60 -1.57
C ASP A 213 11.45 -12.54 -0.48
N PHE A 214 10.22 -12.28 -0.01
CA PHE A 214 9.48 -13.07 0.97
C PHE A 214 8.05 -13.38 0.50
N GLY A 215 7.88 -13.64 -0.81
CA GLY A 215 6.60 -13.96 -1.43
C GLY A 215 5.98 -15.27 -0.94
N LEU A 216 6.78 -16.32 -0.76
CA LEU A 216 6.31 -17.59 -0.19
C LEU A 216 5.84 -17.41 1.26
N GLU A 217 6.64 -16.70 2.06
CA GLU A 217 6.36 -16.41 3.46
C GLU A 217 5.08 -15.61 3.61
N MET A 218 4.85 -14.62 2.73
CA MET A 218 3.61 -13.86 2.66
C MET A 218 2.40 -14.77 2.44
N ILE A 219 2.46 -15.69 1.46
CA ILE A 219 1.37 -16.64 1.17
C ILE A 219 1.11 -17.55 2.38
N ILE A 220 2.15 -18.11 3.00
CA ILE A 220 2.01 -18.97 4.18
C ILE A 220 1.40 -18.20 5.35
N ILE A 221 1.83 -16.96 5.59
CA ILE A 221 1.28 -16.08 6.63
C ILE A 221 -0.20 -15.82 6.35
N ASP A 222 -0.56 -15.41 5.13
CA ASP A 222 -1.95 -15.14 4.75
C ASP A 222 -2.83 -16.39 4.93
N THR A 223 -2.33 -17.58 4.59
CA THR A 223 -3.00 -18.85 4.89
C THR A 223 -3.20 -19.07 6.39
N ILE A 224 -2.18 -18.84 7.22
CA ILE A 224 -2.26 -19.03 8.67
C ILE A 224 -3.22 -18.03 9.32
N ILE A 225 -3.23 -16.77 8.91
CA ILE A 225 -4.11 -15.74 9.48
C ILE A 225 -5.49 -15.71 8.81
N LYS A 226 -5.70 -16.53 7.78
CA LYS A 226 -6.91 -16.54 6.94
C LYS A 226 -7.20 -15.15 6.37
N ASN A 227 -6.18 -14.51 5.78
CA ASN A 227 -6.32 -13.22 5.13
C ASN A 227 -6.84 -13.41 3.69
N THR A 228 -8.12 -13.15 3.49
CA THR A 228 -8.80 -13.39 2.21
C THR A 228 -8.69 -12.22 1.24
N ASP A 229 -7.91 -11.19 1.55
CA ASP A 229 -7.86 -9.93 0.78
C ASP A 229 -6.42 -9.43 0.55
N ARG A 230 -5.47 -10.37 0.35
CA ARG A 230 -4.15 -10.04 -0.20
C ARG A 230 -4.26 -9.74 -1.70
N HIS A 231 -4.88 -8.63 -2.05
CA HIS A 231 -4.87 -8.14 -3.42
C HIS A 231 -3.55 -7.42 -3.74
N THR A 232 -3.28 -7.19 -5.02
CA THR A 232 -2.01 -6.61 -5.52
C THR A 232 -1.77 -5.14 -5.13
N GLY A 233 -2.71 -4.52 -4.42
CA GLY A 233 -2.51 -3.21 -3.78
C GLY A 233 -1.92 -3.32 -2.35
N ASN A 234 -1.94 -4.51 -1.76
CA ASN A 234 -1.54 -4.77 -0.36
C ASN A 234 -0.15 -5.41 -0.26
N PHE A 235 0.64 -5.35 -1.33
CA PHE A 235 2.06 -5.67 -1.37
C PHE A 235 2.70 -4.98 -2.58
N GLY A 236 4.03 -4.92 -2.62
CA GLY A 236 4.75 -4.21 -3.66
C GLY A 236 6.20 -3.97 -3.25
N TYR A 237 6.76 -2.88 -3.75
CA TYR A 237 8.16 -2.56 -3.55
C TYR A 237 8.34 -1.18 -2.93
N LEU A 238 9.37 -1.07 -2.10
CA LEU A 238 9.91 0.20 -1.68
C LEU A 238 11.06 0.56 -2.63
N ILE A 239 10.93 1.69 -3.33
CA ILE A 239 11.90 2.14 -4.33
C ILE A 239 12.60 3.38 -3.83
N ASN A 240 13.93 3.31 -3.75
CA ASN A 240 14.75 4.46 -3.42
C ASN A 240 14.88 5.39 -4.64
N ILE A 241 14.54 6.66 -4.46
CA ILE A 241 14.46 7.67 -5.54
C ILE A 241 15.84 8.02 -6.10
N ASN A 242 16.87 8.05 -5.27
CA ASN A 242 18.19 8.49 -5.71
C ASN A 242 18.98 7.36 -6.38
N SER A 243 18.81 6.12 -5.90
CA SER A 243 19.57 4.95 -6.39
C SER A 243 18.78 4.05 -7.34
N GLY A 244 17.46 4.18 -7.41
CA GLY A 244 16.59 3.24 -8.11
C GLY A 244 16.50 1.86 -7.46
N LYS A 245 17.16 1.64 -6.30
CA LYS A 245 17.15 0.35 -5.61
C LYS A 245 15.72 -0.02 -5.23
N LYS A 246 15.30 -1.19 -5.72
CA LYS A 246 13.99 -1.80 -5.49
C LYS A 246 14.15 -2.94 -4.48
N VAL A 247 13.40 -2.89 -3.38
CA VAL A 247 13.31 -3.97 -2.38
C VAL A 247 11.84 -4.25 -2.08
N GLN A 248 11.48 -5.47 -1.69
CA GLN A 248 10.09 -5.73 -1.31
C GLN A 248 9.68 -4.85 -0.12
N ALA A 249 8.51 -4.20 -0.23
CA ALA A 249 7.95 -3.41 0.86
C ALA A 249 7.59 -4.33 2.04
N PRO A 250 7.75 -3.89 3.31
CA PRO A 250 7.28 -4.64 4.46
C PRO A 250 5.82 -5.05 4.29
N LEU A 251 5.40 -6.19 4.83
CA LEU A 251 3.98 -6.56 4.80
C LEU A 251 3.12 -5.51 5.53
N PHE A 252 1.93 -5.24 5.00
CA PHE A 252 0.95 -4.31 5.57
C PHE A 252 -0.47 -4.73 5.18
N ASP A 253 -1.48 -4.06 5.74
CA ASP A 253 -2.91 -4.30 5.50
C ASP A 253 -3.32 -5.77 5.75
N PHE A 254 -3.55 -6.11 7.02
CA PHE A 254 -4.11 -7.40 7.43
C PHE A 254 -5.54 -7.24 7.98
N ASP A 255 -6.28 -6.24 7.51
CA ASP A 255 -7.59 -5.89 8.06
C ASP A 255 -8.63 -7.01 7.89
N LYS A 256 -8.43 -7.89 6.89
CA LYS A 256 -9.27 -9.08 6.63
C LYS A 256 -8.76 -10.37 7.28
N ALA A 257 -7.78 -10.33 8.18
CA ALA A 257 -7.37 -11.49 8.95
C ALA A 257 -8.55 -12.07 9.78
N LEU A 258 -8.76 -13.38 9.69
CA LEU A 258 -9.87 -14.13 10.29
C LEU A 258 -11.25 -13.51 10.03
N ASN A 259 -11.46 -12.91 8.85
CA ASN A 259 -12.73 -12.25 8.54
C ASN A 259 -13.92 -13.23 8.67
N PRO A 260 -14.87 -12.99 9.60
CA PRO A 260 -15.97 -13.92 9.87
C PRO A 260 -16.98 -14.01 8.72
N THR A 261 -16.96 -13.07 7.76
CA THR A 261 -17.85 -13.11 6.60
C THR A 261 -17.50 -14.21 5.59
N VAL A 262 -16.33 -14.84 5.73
CA VAL A 262 -15.90 -15.96 4.88
C VAL A 262 -16.07 -17.25 5.66
N SER A 263 -17.18 -17.97 5.42
CA SER A 263 -17.55 -19.19 6.15
C SER A 263 -16.67 -20.40 5.81
N THR A 264 -16.17 -20.48 4.57
CA THR A 264 -15.33 -21.60 4.11
C THR A 264 -13.85 -21.23 4.19
N ASP A 265 -13.06 -22.06 4.86
CA ASP A 265 -11.60 -21.92 4.88
C ASP A 265 -10.96 -22.82 3.82
N TYR A 266 -10.62 -22.23 2.68
CA TYR A 266 -9.99 -22.91 1.54
C TYR A 266 -8.48 -22.66 1.45
N MET A 267 -7.94 -21.70 2.23
CA MET A 267 -6.56 -21.22 2.04
C MET A 267 -5.48 -22.26 2.38
N ILE A 268 -5.78 -23.18 3.29
CA ILE A 268 -4.87 -24.29 3.61
C ILE A 268 -4.84 -25.29 2.46
N ASP A 269 -6.01 -25.66 1.94
CA ASP A 269 -6.11 -26.58 0.81
C ASP A 269 -5.49 -25.99 -0.45
N ASP A 270 -5.67 -24.69 -0.72
CA ASP A 270 -5.06 -23.98 -1.85
C ASP A 270 -3.53 -23.97 -1.75
N LEU A 271 -2.97 -23.71 -0.56
CA LEU A 271 -1.52 -23.77 -0.34
C LEU A 271 -0.97 -25.20 -0.56
N LEU A 272 -1.71 -26.23 -0.12
CA LEU A 272 -1.31 -27.62 -0.35
C LEU A 272 -1.46 -28.03 -1.82
N ALA A 273 -2.45 -27.51 -2.54
CA ALA A 273 -2.62 -27.72 -3.97
C ALA A 273 -1.49 -27.04 -4.76
N LEU A 274 -1.14 -25.80 -4.41
CA LEU A 274 0.02 -25.10 -4.95
C LEU A 274 1.32 -25.87 -4.71
N TYR A 275 1.54 -26.34 -3.48
CA TYR A 275 2.70 -27.17 -3.14
C TYR A 275 2.82 -28.40 -4.05
N ARG A 276 1.73 -29.14 -4.27
CA ARG A 276 1.71 -30.30 -5.19
C ARG A 276 1.93 -29.89 -6.65
N LEU A 277 1.28 -28.82 -7.08
CA LEU A 277 1.41 -28.29 -8.45
C LEU A 277 2.86 -27.93 -8.78
N MET A 278 3.60 -27.40 -7.80
CA MET A 278 5.01 -27.06 -7.92
C MET A 278 5.96 -28.28 -7.79
N GLY A 279 5.43 -29.50 -7.74
CA GLY A 279 6.23 -30.72 -7.63
C GLY A 279 6.70 -31.03 -6.21
N SER A 280 5.94 -30.61 -5.19
CA SER A 280 6.23 -30.85 -3.77
C SER A 280 7.64 -30.41 -3.34
N PRO A 281 8.06 -29.16 -3.63
CA PRO A 281 9.45 -28.76 -3.42
C PRO A 281 9.79 -28.65 -1.93
N ASN A 282 10.92 -29.24 -1.52
CA ASN A 282 11.30 -29.33 -0.11
C ASN A 282 11.39 -27.96 0.59
N PHE A 283 11.79 -26.89 -0.11
CA PHE A 283 11.90 -25.57 0.51
C PHE A 283 10.54 -25.05 1.02
N ILE A 284 9.44 -25.28 0.29
CA ILE A 284 8.09 -24.88 0.74
C ILE A 284 7.70 -25.67 2.00
N LYS A 285 7.90 -26.98 1.98
CA LYS A 285 7.62 -27.86 3.13
C LYS A 285 8.41 -27.41 4.37
N GLN A 286 9.71 -27.14 4.20
CA GLN A 286 10.55 -26.68 5.31
C GLN A 286 10.14 -25.30 5.82
N THR A 287 9.78 -24.34 4.95
CA THR A 287 9.30 -23.03 5.38
C THR A 287 8.02 -23.14 6.21
N ILE A 288 7.04 -23.95 5.77
CA ILE A 288 5.80 -24.20 6.52
C ILE A 288 6.11 -24.80 7.90
N LEU A 289 6.94 -25.84 7.96
CA LEU A 289 7.28 -26.49 9.23
C LEU A 289 8.04 -25.55 10.17
N ASN A 290 9.01 -24.79 9.66
CA ASN A 290 9.76 -23.80 10.43
C ASN A 290 8.84 -22.72 11.01
N PHE A 291 7.88 -22.22 10.22
CA PHE A 291 6.87 -21.26 10.70
C PHE A 291 6.00 -21.87 11.79
N ALA A 292 5.47 -23.07 11.57
CA ALA A 292 4.64 -23.75 12.55
C ALA A 292 5.39 -23.99 13.87
N THR A 293 6.65 -24.43 13.82
CA THR A 293 7.49 -24.59 15.02
C THR A 293 7.64 -23.26 15.76
N LYS A 294 8.05 -22.18 15.08
CA LYS A 294 8.19 -20.85 15.70
C LYS A 294 6.88 -20.36 16.33
N ILE A 295 5.76 -20.56 15.66
CA ILE A 295 4.43 -20.17 16.15
C ILE A 295 4.04 -20.97 17.40
N VAL A 296 4.24 -22.29 17.39
CA VAL A 296 3.91 -23.15 18.53
C VAL A 296 4.79 -22.85 19.74
N THR A 297 6.08 -22.59 19.53
CA THR A 297 7.02 -22.20 20.61
C THR A 297 6.66 -20.86 21.25
N ASN A 298 5.97 -19.96 20.53
CA ASN A 298 5.53 -18.65 21.02
C ASN A 298 4.00 -18.57 21.19
N ALA A 299 3.33 -19.69 21.41
CA ALA A 299 1.87 -19.78 21.44
C ALA A 299 1.21 -18.94 22.54
N ASP A 300 1.95 -18.61 23.61
CA ASP A 300 1.52 -17.74 24.71
C ASP A 300 1.31 -16.28 24.29
N LYS A 301 1.98 -15.83 23.22
CA LYS A 301 1.97 -14.44 22.72
C LYS A 301 1.16 -14.24 21.45
N LEU A 302 0.64 -15.32 20.88
CA LEU A 302 0.00 -15.31 19.56
C LEU A 302 -1.49 -15.62 19.66
N ASN A 303 -2.24 -15.14 18.66
CA ASN A 303 -3.64 -15.46 18.52
C ASN A 303 -3.85 -16.98 18.46
N LYS A 304 -4.73 -17.51 19.32
CA LYS A 304 -4.98 -18.96 19.44
C LYS A 304 -5.43 -19.59 18.13
N GLN A 305 -6.16 -18.85 17.29
CA GLN A 305 -6.59 -19.35 15.99
C GLN A 305 -5.40 -19.49 15.03
N PHE A 306 -4.47 -18.53 15.01
CA PHE A 306 -3.24 -18.65 14.21
C PHE A 306 -2.42 -19.87 14.63
N VAL A 307 -2.27 -20.09 15.94
CA VAL A 307 -1.56 -21.27 16.47
C VAL A 307 -2.25 -22.56 16.04
N SER A 308 -3.58 -22.64 16.16
CA SER A 308 -4.36 -23.82 15.74
C SER A 308 -4.20 -24.11 14.24
N ARG A 309 -4.31 -23.07 13.41
CA ARG A 309 -4.16 -23.16 11.95
C ARG A 309 -2.75 -23.58 11.54
N ALA A 310 -1.73 -23.02 12.17
CA ALA A 310 -0.34 -23.40 11.92
C ALA A 310 -0.07 -24.88 12.25
N LYS A 311 -0.60 -25.38 13.37
CA LYS A 311 -0.53 -26.82 13.72
C LYS A 311 -1.22 -27.69 12.69
N PHE A 312 -2.44 -27.30 12.28
CA PHE A 312 -3.21 -28.06 11.30
C PHE A 312 -2.48 -28.11 9.94
N LEU A 313 -1.99 -26.96 9.46
CA LEU A 313 -1.20 -26.88 8.23
C LEU A 313 0.07 -27.75 8.29
N ALA A 314 0.79 -27.73 9.43
CA ALA A 314 1.98 -28.56 9.64
C ALA A 314 1.68 -30.07 9.58
N ASN A 315 0.57 -30.51 10.17
CA ASN A 315 0.17 -31.92 10.08
C ASN A 315 -0.15 -32.30 8.63
N LYS A 316 -0.92 -31.46 7.92
CA LYS A 316 -1.32 -31.71 6.53
C LYS A 316 -0.15 -31.75 5.55
N ILE A 317 0.85 -30.87 5.71
CA ILE A 317 2.03 -30.88 4.82
C ILE A 317 2.95 -32.08 5.09
N GLN A 318 2.92 -32.66 6.30
CA GLN A 318 3.65 -33.89 6.60
C GLN A 318 3.01 -35.12 5.96
N GLU A 319 1.67 -35.20 5.98
CA GLU A 319 0.87 -36.25 5.33
C GLU A 319 0.94 -36.18 3.80
N THR A 320 1.28 -35.02 3.25
CA THR A 320 1.41 -34.80 1.81
C THR A 320 2.78 -35.29 1.35
N ALA A 321 2.79 -36.54 0.86
CA ALA A 321 3.93 -37.19 0.21
C ALA A 321 4.36 -36.46 -1.06
#